data_AF-A0A7C7YWM6-F1
#
_entry.id   AF-A0A7C7YWM6-F1
#
_cell.length_a   1.000
_cell.length_b   1.000
_cell.length_c   1.000
_cell.angle_alpha   90.00
_cell.angle_beta   90.00
_cell.angle_gamma   90.00
#
_symmetry.space_group_name_H-M   'P 1'
#
loop_
_entity.id
_entity.type
_entity.pdbx_description
1 polymer ?
#
loop_
_entity_poly.entity_id
_entity_poly.type
_entity_poly.pdbx_seq_one_letter_code
_entity_poly.pdbx_strand_id
1 'polypeptide(L)' 'EGPQEIDGRPTPTMFDRLPFTYPFNLTGQPAASVPCGFTSDGLPVGLQIVGRWRDEATVLRAAACFEAAQPWAAVRPTIG' A
#
# COMPACT_ATOMS: atom_id res chain seq x y z
N GLU A 1 18.76 -2.61 -1.57
CA GLU A 1 18.79 -1.13 -1.60
C GLU A 1 17.51 -0.64 -2.28
N GLY A 2 16.96 0.52 -1.90
CA GLY A 2 15.76 1.08 -2.53
C GLY A 2 16.09 1.96 -3.75
N PRO A 3 15.09 2.50 -4.46
CA PRO A 3 15.33 3.41 -5.58
C PRO A 3 16.18 4.61 -5.15
N GLN A 4 17.03 5.12 -6.04
CA GLN A 4 17.83 6.33 -5.80
C GLN A 4 17.11 7.60 -6.27
N GLU A 5 16.06 7.42 -7.06
CA GLU A 5 15.22 8.47 -7.64
C GLU A 5 13.79 7.96 -7.78
N ILE A 6 12.80 8.82 -7.51
CA ILE A 6 11.36 8.59 -7.74
C ILE A 6 10.80 9.83 -8.43
N ASP A 7 10.13 9.67 -9.57
CA ASP A 7 9.52 10.78 -10.35
C ASP A 7 10.47 11.96 -10.61
N GLY A 8 11.73 11.68 -10.98
CA GLY A 8 12.74 12.73 -11.21
C GLY A 8 13.35 13.34 -9.96
N ARG A 9 12.95 12.88 -8.76
CA ARG A 9 13.42 13.42 -7.48
C ARG A 9 14.38 12.46 -6.79
N PRO A 10 15.57 12.93 -6.37
CA PRO A 10 16.52 12.09 -5.65
C PRO A 10 15.94 11.68 -4.29
N THR A 11 16.23 10.44 -3.87
CA THR A 11 15.77 9.88 -2.59
C THR A 11 16.98 9.51 -1.70
N PRO A 12 17.67 10.50 -1.10
CA PRO A 12 18.91 10.28 -0.36
C PRO A 12 18.70 9.52 0.97
N THR A 13 17.50 9.58 1.55
CA THR A 13 17.19 8.94 2.82
C THR A 13 16.19 7.80 2.66
N MET A 14 16.08 6.95 3.68
CA MET A 14 15.04 5.93 3.75
C MET A 14 13.63 6.54 3.80
N PHE A 15 13.47 7.73 4.38
CA PHE A 15 12.16 8.40 4.50
C PHE A 15 11.64 8.87 3.14
N ASP A 16 12.53 9.26 2.23
CA ASP A 16 12.18 9.63 0.86
C ASP A 16 11.67 8.43 0.04
N ARG A 17 12.09 7.21 0.42
CA ARG A 17 11.72 5.94 -0.24
C ARG A 17 10.46 5.30 0.33
N LEU A 18 10.07 5.68 1.54
CA LEU A 18 8.91 5.13 2.26
C LEU A 18 7.89 6.21 2.67
N PRO A 19 7.67 7.28 1.86
CA PRO A 19 7.00 8.49 2.32
C PRO A 19 5.58 8.24 2.80
N PHE A 20 4.93 7.20 2.25
CA PHE A 20 3.56 6.86 2.58
C PHE A 20 3.42 5.85 3.71
N THR A 21 4.47 5.15 4.15
CA THR A 21 4.33 4.06 5.14
C THR A 21 5.04 4.37 6.45
N TYR A 22 6.20 5.04 6.41
CA TYR A 22 6.97 5.31 7.62
C TYR A 22 6.21 6.13 8.69
N PRO A 23 5.35 7.12 8.35
CA PRO A 23 4.70 7.93 9.38
C PRO A 23 3.87 7.07 10.34
N PHE A 24 3.20 6.04 9.84
CA PHE A 24 2.31 5.20 10.64
C PHE A 24 3.04 4.19 11.54
N ASN A 25 4.29 3.84 11.19
CA ASN A 25 5.16 3.10 12.10
C ASN A 25 5.55 3.96 13.32
N LEU A 26 5.75 5.26 13.13
CA LEU A 26 6.13 6.19 14.20
C LEU A 26 4.95 6.54 15.09
N THR A 27 3.77 6.72 14.50
CA THR A 27 2.58 7.19 15.21
C THR A 27 1.70 6.04 15.74
N GLY A 28 1.86 4.83 15.21
CA GLY A 28 1.21 3.60 15.70
C GLY A 28 -0.23 3.40 15.25
N GLN A 29 -0.70 4.13 14.23
CA GLN A 29 -2.03 3.92 13.64
C GLN A 29 -2.06 2.56 12.92
N PRO A 30 -3.20 1.85 12.96
CA PRO A 30 -3.41 0.67 12.15
C PRO A 30 -3.48 1.06 10.67
N ALA A 31 -2.76 0.31 9.83
CA ALA A 31 -2.73 0.49 8.38
C ALA A 31 -2.84 -0.87 7.68
N ALA A 32 -3.62 -0.93 6.60
CA ALA A 32 -3.72 -2.09 5.72
C ALA A 32 -3.40 -1.70 4.27
N SER A 33 -2.82 -2.63 3.52
CA SER A 33 -2.58 -2.48 2.08
C SER A 33 -3.42 -3.49 1.31
N VAL A 34 -4.20 -3.02 0.34
CA VAL A 34 -5.03 -3.87 -0.53
C VAL A 34 -4.65 -3.64 -2.01
N PRO A 35 -4.60 -4.68 -2.85
CA PRO A 35 -4.40 -4.50 -4.30
C PRO A 35 -5.54 -3.67 -4.90
N CYS A 36 -5.22 -2.59 -5.60
CA CYS A 36 -6.23 -1.68 -6.17
C CYS A 36 -6.18 -1.55 -7.69
N GLY A 37 -5.33 -2.34 -8.36
CA GLY A 37 -5.24 -2.39 -9.81
C GLY A 37 -3.84 -2.65 -10.30
N PHE A 38 -3.61 -2.35 -11.57
CA PHE A 38 -2.34 -2.53 -12.25
C PHE A 38 -1.95 -1.24 -13.00
N THR A 39 -0.66 -0.99 -13.13
CA THR A 39 -0.14 0.04 -14.04
C THR A 39 -0.39 -0.37 -15.49
N SER A 40 -0.16 0.56 -16.43
CA SER A 40 -0.18 0.27 -17.87
C SER A 40 0.78 -0.86 -18.26
N ASP A 41 1.85 -1.03 -17.48
CA ASP A 41 2.91 -2.02 -17.70
C ASP A 41 2.63 -3.35 -16.96
N GLY A 42 1.44 -3.47 -16.36
CA GLY A 42 0.98 -4.69 -15.68
C GLY A 42 1.59 -4.91 -14.29
N LEU A 43 2.19 -3.89 -13.68
CA LEU A 43 2.70 -3.97 -12.30
C LEU A 43 1.57 -3.73 -11.29
N PRO A 44 1.48 -4.50 -10.19
CA PRO A 44 0.42 -4.33 -9.19
C PRO A 44 0.58 -2.99 -8.44
N VAL A 45 -0.55 -2.32 -8.19
CA VAL A 45 -0.65 -1.09 -7.39
C VAL A 45 -1.40 -1.39 -6.09
N GLY A 46 -0.89 -0.87 -4.97
CA GLY A 46 -1.50 -1.00 -3.65
C GLY A 46 -2.17 0.28 -3.17
N LEU A 47 -3.32 0.15 -2.54
CA LEU A 47 -4.01 1.23 -1.80
C LEU A 47 -3.78 1.03 -0.30
N GLN A 48 -3.28 2.08 0.36
CA GLN A 48 -3.08 2.07 1.81
C GLN A 48 -4.26 2.71 2.53
N ILE A 49 -4.88 1.97 3.46
CA ILE A 49 -5.99 2.41 4.28
C ILE A 49 -5.49 2.57 5.71
N VAL A 50 -5.65 3.76 6.29
CA VAL A 50 -5.15 4.09 7.63
C VAL A 50 -6.31 4.53 8.52
N GLY A 51 -6.39 3.92 9.69
CA GLY A 51 -7.42 4.18 10.69
C GLY A 51 -6.97 5.08 11.83
N ARG A 52 -7.90 5.29 12.77
CA ARG A 52 -7.58 5.91 14.06
C ARG A 52 -6.76 4.94 14.90
N TRP A 53 -6.03 5.48 15.88
CA TRP A 53 -5.26 4.65 16.81
C TRP A 53 -6.18 3.62 17.50
N ARG A 54 -5.77 2.34 17.49
CA ARG A 54 -6.51 1.18 18.04
C ARG A 54 -7.89 0.92 17.40
N ASP A 55 -8.08 1.33 16.15
CA ASP A 55 -9.32 1.09 15.39
C ASP A 55 -9.09 0.17 14.18
N GLU A 56 -8.43 -0.97 14.44
CA GLU A 56 -8.11 -2.01 13.45
C GLU A 56 -9.39 -2.54 12.78
N ALA A 57 -10.48 -2.66 13.55
CA ALA A 57 -11.75 -3.16 13.07
C ALA A 57 -12.31 -2.31 11.92
N THR A 58 -12.20 -0.98 12.00
CA THR A 58 -12.65 -0.09 10.92
C THR A 58 -11.76 -0.22 9.69
N VAL A 59 -10.43 -0.33 9.87
CA VAL A 59 -9.49 -0.54 8.75
C VAL A 59 -9.78 -1.85 8.02
N LEU A 60 -9.97 -2.94 8.75
CA LEU A 60 -10.28 -4.26 8.17
C LEU A 60 -11.65 -4.26 7.48
N ARG A 61 -12.66 -3.61 8.05
CA ARG A 61 -13.97 -3.45 7.42
C ARG A 61 -13.88 -2.66 6.11
N ALA A 62 -13.10 -1.58 6.08
CA ALA A 62 -12.88 -0.80 4.86
C ALA A 62 -12.16 -1.63 3.78
N ALA A 63 -11.12 -2.38 4.17
CA ALA A 63 -10.42 -3.30 3.26
C ALA A 63 -11.36 -4.37 2.69
N ALA A 64 -12.21 -4.99 3.53
CA ALA A 64 -13.18 -5.99 3.09
C ALA A 64 -14.26 -5.40 2.16
N CYS A 65 -14.73 -4.18 2.43
CA CYS A 65 -15.65 -3.49 1.53
C CYS A 65 -15.00 -3.23 0.16
N PHE A 66 -13.72 -2.83 0.15
CA PHE A 66 -12.96 -2.62 -1.08
C PHE A 66 -12.76 -3.95 -1.84
N GLU A 67 -12.45 -5.04 -1.14
CA GLU A 67 -12.34 -6.39 -1.72
C GLU A 67 -13.63 -6.87 -2.38
N ALA A 68 -14.77 -6.67 -1.72
CA ALA A 68 -16.07 -7.02 -2.27
C ALA A 68 -16.43 -6.17 -3.50
N ALA A 69 -16.04 -4.89 -3.50
CA ALA A 69 -16.31 -3.97 -4.61
C ALA A 69 -15.38 -4.18 -5.81
N GLN A 70 -14.13 -4.59 -5.58
CA GLN A 70 -13.11 -4.80 -6.60
C GLN A 70 -12.33 -6.09 -6.34
N PRO A 71 -12.84 -7.27 -6.70
CA PRO A 71 -12.17 -8.53 -6.40
C PRO A 71 -10.82 -8.69 -7.13
N TRP A 72 -9.72 -8.85 -6.39
CA TRP A 72 -8.36 -9.10 -6.95
C TRP A 72 -7.88 -10.54 -6.74
N ALA A 73 -8.54 -11.32 -5.91
CA ALA A 73 -8.05 -12.62 -5.45
C ALA A 73 -7.87 -13.67 -6.57
N ALA A 74 -8.47 -13.49 -7.74
CA ALA A 74 -8.28 -14.39 -8.88
C ALA A 74 -7.02 -14.07 -9.71
N VAL A 75 -6.45 -12.88 -9.56
CA VAL A 75 -5.25 -12.49 -10.31
C VAL A 75 -4.01 -13.03 -9.61
N ARG A 76 -3.18 -13.76 -10.37
CA ARG A 76 -1.99 -14.46 -9.85
C ARG A 76 -0.82 -14.28 -10.83
N PRO A 77 0.40 -14.04 -10.34
CA PRO A 77 1.58 -14.07 -11.19
C PRO A 77 1.90 -15.52 -11.61
N THR A 78 2.46 -15.70 -12.79
CA THR A 78 3.05 -16.98 -13.20
C THR A 78 4.29 -17.24 -12.35
N ILE A 79 4.30 -18.35 -11.62
CA ILE A 79 5.52 -18.83 -10.97
C ILE A 79 6.23 -19.71 -12.00
N GLY A 80 7.44 -19.30 -12.40
CA GLY A 80 8.30 -20.05 -13.33
C GLY A 80 8.89 -21.30 -12.71
#